data_AF-A0A560WIZ6-F1
#
_entry.id   AF-A0A560WIZ6-F1
#
_cell.length_a   1.000
_cell.length_b   1.000
_cell.length_c   1.000
_cell.angle_alpha   90.00
_cell.angle_beta   90.00
_cell.angle_gamma   90.00
#
_symmetry.space_group_name_H-M   'P 1'
#
loop_
_entity.id
_entity.type
_entity.pdbx_description
1 polymer ?
#
loop_
_entity_poly.entity_id
_entity_poly.type
_entity_poly.pdbx_seq_one_letter_code
_entity_poly.pdbx_strand_id
1 'polypeptide(L)'
;MLRTAIGAFAARGYFGTTTAEVAKAAGISQAYVYRLFPNKEVLFTAVVEHCFTRVRAALESGAAKVTSSEAQAVLDSMGDAYAELISDNNLLLVQLHAQAAAVSEPAIKEAVRTGYARTVEYVRSASGGSDEQVQRFFAAGMLCHLIVSLDASSVDAPWTRTLTAGIIHY
;
A
#
# COMPACT_ATOMS: atom_id res chain seq x y z
N MET A 1 -1.37 -14.16 -11.22
CA MET A 1 -2.45 -14.39 -10.25
C MET A 1 -2.57 -13.22 -9.27
N LEU A 2 -1.68 -13.05 -8.29
CA LEU A 2 -1.80 -11.97 -7.28
C LEU A 2 -1.86 -10.56 -7.89
N ARG A 3 -1.03 -10.25 -8.89
CA ARG A 3 -1.08 -8.97 -9.62
C ARG A 3 -2.45 -8.68 -10.24
N THR A 4 -3.13 -9.71 -10.74
CA THR A 4 -4.47 -9.56 -11.33
C THR A 4 -5.54 -9.45 -10.25
N ALA A 5 -5.38 -10.20 -9.16
CA ALA A 5 -6.25 -10.10 -7.99
C ALA A 5 -6.19 -8.70 -7.34
N ILE A 6 -5.02 -8.05 -7.34
CA ILE A 6 -4.84 -6.66 -6.89
C ILE A 6 -5.82 -5.74 -7.61
N GLY A 7 -5.91 -5.78 -8.95
CA GLY A 7 -6.84 -4.92 -9.69
C GLY A 7 -8.32 -5.18 -9.34
N ALA A 8 -8.71 -6.45 -9.18
CA ALA A 8 -10.07 -6.80 -8.79
C ALA A 8 -10.43 -6.28 -7.39
N PHE A 9 -9.53 -6.48 -6.42
CA PHE A 9 -9.73 -6.01 -5.04
C PHE A 9 -9.53 -4.50 -4.88
N ALA A 10 -8.70 -3.86 -5.70
CA ALA A 10 -8.55 -2.41 -5.72
C ALA A 10 -9.84 -1.72 -6.14
N ALA A 11 -10.60 -2.31 -7.06
CA ALA A 11 -11.82 -1.72 -7.57
C ALA A 11 -13.02 -1.81 -6.60
N ARG A 12 -13.10 -2.89 -5.80
CA ARG A 12 -14.33 -3.22 -5.03
C ARG A 12 -14.08 -3.65 -3.58
N GLY A 13 -12.83 -3.67 -3.16
CA GLY A 13 -12.42 -4.13 -1.84
C GLY A 13 -12.72 -5.60 -1.57
N TYR A 14 -12.43 -6.02 -0.34
CA TYR A 14 -12.64 -7.41 0.10
C TYR A 14 -14.11 -7.83 0.03
N PHE A 15 -15.03 -7.01 0.52
CA PHE A 15 -16.45 -7.35 0.58
C PHE A 15 -17.12 -7.37 -0.80
N GLY A 16 -16.75 -6.45 -1.68
CA GLY A 16 -17.36 -6.31 -3.01
C GLY A 16 -16.76 -7.20 -4.11
N THR A 17 -15.76 -8.02 -3.79
CA THR A 17 -15.08 -8.89 -4.77
C THR A 17 -15.34 -10.37 -4.46
N THR A 18 -15.56 -11.17 -5.51
CA THR A 18 -15.70 -12.63 -5.42
C THR A 18 -14.49 -13.36 -6.03
N THR A 19 -14.24 -14.60 -5.61
CA THR A 19 -13.17 -15.44 -6.19
C THR A 19 -13.42 -15.76 -7.67
N ALA A 20 -14.68 -15.83 -8.10
CA ALA A 20 -15.07 -16.02 -9.50
C ALA A 20 -14.64 -14.82 -10.37
N GLU A 21 -14.82 -13.60 -9.88
CA GLU A 21 -14.39 -12.39 -10.58
C GLU A 21 -12.87 -12.30 -10.69
N VAL A 22 -12.15 -12.68 -9.63
CA VAL A 22 -10.68 -12.79 -9.68
C VAL A 22 -10.25 -13.84 -10.70
N ALA A 23 -10.89 -15.00 -10.71
CA ALA A 23 -10.59 -16.08 -11.67
C ALA A 23 -10.79 -15.61 -13.12
N LYS A 24 -11.94 -14.96 -13.38
CA LYS A 24 -12.27 -14.37 -14.69
C LYS A 24 -11.24 -13.34 -15.11
N ALA A 25 -10.89 -12.40 -14.23
CA ALA A 25 -9.88 -11.38 -14.52
C ALA A 25 -8.50 -11.99 -14.79
N ALA A 26 -8.14 -13.06 -14.07
CA ALA A 26 -6.87 -13.77 -14.22
C ALA A 26 -6.84 -14.78 -15.39
N GLY A 27 -7.94 -14.97 -16.13
CA GLY A 27 -8.01 -15.92 -17.24
C GLY A 27 -7.84 -17.38 -16.80
N ILE A 28 -8.20 -17.72 -15.56
CA ILE A 28 -8.07 -19.07 -14.99
C ILE A 28 -9.41 -19.59 -14.48
N SER A 29 -9.52 -20.91 -14.29
CA SER A 29 -10.74 -21.48 -13.71
C SER A 29 -10.87 -21.12 -12.23
N GLN A 30 -12.10 -20.97 -11.75
CA GLN A 30 -12.36 -20.75 -10.33
C GLN A 30 -11.87 -21.93 -9.47
N ALA A 31 -11.96 -23.16 -9.98
CA ALA A 31 -11.39 -24.35 -9.33
C ALA A 31 -9.87 -24.22 -9.13
N TYR A 32 -9.15 -23.64 -10.09
CA TYR A 32 -7.71 -23.39 -9.95
C TYR A 32 -7.41 -22.32 -8.90
N VAL A 33 -8.25 -21.27 -8.79
CA VAL A 33 -8.16 -20.30 -7.68
C VAL A 33 -8.31 -20.98 -6.34
N TYR A 34 -9.34 -21.82 -6.16
CA TYR A 34 -9.57 -22.54 -4.90
C TYR A 34 -8.45 -23.53 -4.54
N ARG A 35 -7.79 -24.12 -5.55
CA ARG A 35 -6.61 -24.98 -5.34
C ARG A 35 -5.43 -24.19 -4.75
N LEU A 36 -5.25 -22.94 -5.16
CA LEU A 36 -4.17 -22.07 -4.67
C LEU A 36 -4.54 -21.39 -3.35
N PHE A 37 -5.80 -20.96 -3.24
CA PHE A 37 -6.33 -20.19 -2.12
C PHE A 37 -7.69 -20.78 -1.73
N PRO A 38 -7.73 -21.60 -0.66
CA PRO A 38 -8.93 -22.36 -0.29
C PRO A 38 -10.18 -21.53 -0.05
N ASN A 39 -10.04 -20.23 0.23
CA ASN A 39 -11.14 -19.30 0.39
C ASN A 39 -10.72 -17.86 0.00
N LYS A 40 -11.70 -16.94 -0.01
CA LYS A 40 -11.48 -15.53 -0.36
C LYS A 40 -10.57 -14.80 0.64
N GLU A 41 -10.71 -15.11 1.93
CA GLU A 41 -9.89 -14.50 3.00
C GLU A 41 -8.41 -14.79 2.77
N VAL A 42 -8.04 -16.05 2.55
CA VAL A 42 -6.66 -16.50 2.28
C VAL A 42 -6.11 -15.89 1.00
N LEU A 43 -6.95 -15.74 -0.04
CA LEU A 43 -6.55 -15.01 -1.25
C LEU A 43 -6.28 -13.53 -0.96
N PHE A 44 -7.18 -12.87 -0.22
CA PHE A 44 -7.06 -11.45 0.05
C PHE A 44 -5.90 -11.13 0.99
N THR A 45 -5.66 -11.91 2.04
CA THR A 45 -4.49 -11.73 2.91
C THR A 45 -3.18 -11.93 2.16
N ALA A 46 -3.10 -12.91 1.25
CA ALA A 46 -1.95 -13.07 0.36
C ALA A 46 -1.73 -11.86 -0.58
N VAL A 47 -2.81 -11.24 -1.05
CA VAL A 47 -2.74 -9.99 -1.82
C VAL A 47 -2.23 -8.83 -0.94
N VAL A 48 -2.73 -8.69 0.28
CA VAL A 48 -2.28 -7.66 1.25
C VAL A 48 -0.79 -7.82 1.57
N GLU A 49 -0.36 -9.04 1.89
CA GLU A 49 1.05 -9.35 2.13
C GLU A 49 1.92 -9.00 0.93
N HIS A 50 1.49 -9.37 -0.28
CA HIS A 50 2.19 -9.02 -1.51
C HIS A 50 2.30 -7.51 -1.72
N CYS A 51 1.26 -6.74 -1.40
CA CYS A 51 1.31 -5.27 -1.44
C CYS A 51 2.38 -4.74 -0.48
N PHE A 52 2.44 -5.23 0.77
CA PHE A 52 3.48 -4.83 1.72
C PHE A 52 4.89 -5.24 1.27
N THR A 53 5.06 -6.41 0.66
CA THR A 53 6.35 -6.80 0.05
C THR A 53 6.79 -5.82 -1.02
N ARG A 54 5.87 -5.35 -1.88
CA ARG A 54 6.17 -4.34 -2.91
C ARG A 54 6.51 -2.99 -2.31
N VAL A 55 5.80 -2.54 -1.29
CA VAL A 55 6.13 -1.31 -0.55
C VAL A 55 7.53 -1.42 0.03
N ARG A 56 7.82 -2.51 0.74
CA ARG A 56 9.13 -2.75 1.36
C ARG A 56 10.26 -2.67 0.33
N ALA A 57 10.09 -3.30 -0.83
CA ALA A 57 11.08 -3.26 -1.91
C ALA A 57 11.28 -1.86 -2.51
N ALA A 58 10.21 -1.06 -2.63
CA ALA A 58 10.34 0.34 -3.07
C ALA A 58 11.10 1.18 -2.05
N LEU A 59 10.82 1.02 -0.75
CA LEU A 59 11.55 1.70 0.31
C LEU A 59 13.03 1.29 0.34
N GLU A 60 13.35 0.01 0.09
CA GLU A 60 14.73 -0.46 -0.08
C GLU A 60 15.45 0.22 -1.23
N SER A 61 14.78 0.31 -2.38
CA SER A 61 15.32 1.01 -3.54
C SER A 61 15.56 2.49 -3.25
N GLY A 62 14.62 3.17 -2.59
CA GLY A 62 14.76 4.56 -2.17
C GLY A 62 15.94 4.78 -1.23
N ALA A 63 16.03 3.98 -0.17
CA ALA A 63 17.13 4.06 0.79
C ALA A 63 18.51 3.86 0.14
N ALA A 64 18.62 2.95 -0.82
CA ALA A 64 19.86 2.65 -1.51
C ALA A 64 20.32 3.76 -2.49
N LYS A 65 19.43 4.69 -2.87
CA LYS A 65 19.77 5.82 -3.76
C LYS A 65 20.55 6.93 -3.05
N VAL A 66 20.55 6.96 -1.72
CA VAL A 66 21.13 8.04 -0.92
C VAL A 66 22.44 7.58 -0.29
N THR A 67 23.49 8.40 -0.42
CA THR A 67 24.78 8.19 0.25
C THR A 67 24.91 8.94 1.57
N SER A 68 24.00 9.88 1.84
CA SER A 68 23.92 10.63 3.10
C SER A 68 23.52 9.72 4.25
N SER A 69 24.13 9.94 5.42
CA SER A 69 23.72 9.32 6.69
C SER A 69 22.67 10.15 7.44
N GLU A 70 22.21 11.26 6.88
CA GLU A 70 21.16 12.07 7.48
C GLU A 70 19.81 11.35 7.36
N ALA A 71 19.17 11.09 8.50
CA ALA A 71 17.91 10.34 8.56
C ALA A 71 16.81 10.94 7.67
N GLN A 72 16.68 12.27 7.65
CA GLN A 72 15.65 12.95 6.87
C GLN A 72 15.86 12.74 5.37
N ALA A 73 17.10 12.84 4.88
CA ALA A 73 17.40 12.60 3.47
C ALA A 73 17.06 11.16 3.02
N VAL A 74 17.29 10.16 3.89
CA VAL A 74 16.92 8.77 3.62
C VAL A 74 15.39 8.61 3.60
N LEU A 75 14.68 9.22 4.57
CA LEU A 75 13.22 9.18 4.64
C LEU A 75 12.56 9.85 3.44
N ASP A 76 13.08 10.99 3.00
CA ASP A 76 12.57 11.72 1.83
C ASP A 76 12.73 10.86 0.56
N SER A 77 13.90 10.26 0.36
CA SER A 77 14.13 9.39 -0.80
C SER A 77 13.32 8.09 -0.78
N MET A 78 13.10 7.51 0.40
CA MET A 78 12.12 6.43 0.58
C MET A 78 10.70 6.89 0.20
N GLY A 79 10.33 8.11 0.59
CA GLY A 79 9.05 8.73 0.29
C GLY A 79 8.83 8.89 -1.21
N ASP A 80 9.83 9.39 -1.92
CA ASP A 80 9.81 9.52 -3.39
C ASP A 80 9.63 8.16 -4.08
N ALA A 81 10.36 7.14 -3.63
CA ALA A 81 10.23 5.78 -4.18
C ALA A 81 8.86 5.16 -3.89
N TYR A 82 8.27 5.47 -2.73
CA TYR A 82 6.90 5.07 -2.41
C TYR A 82 5.88 5.79 -3.28
N ALA A 83 6.01 7.12 -3.45
CA ALA A 83 5.15 7.92 -4.32
C ALA A 83 5.18 7.41 -5.77
N GLU A 84 6.35 7.05 -6.29
CA GLU A 84 6.50 6.43 -7.61
C GLU A 84 5.77 5.09 -7.70
N LEU A 85 5.89 4.23 -6.67
CA LEU A 85 5.22 2.92 -6.64
C LEU A 85 3.69 3.03 -6.68
N ILE A 86 3.12 4.03 -6.01
CA ILE A 86 1.66 4.20 -5.89
C ILE A 86 1.03 5.01 -7.02
N SER A 87 1.81 5.48 -8.00
CA SER A 87 1.29 6.09 -9.23
C SER A 87 0.29 5.16 -9.96
N ASP A 88 0.51 3.84 -9.87
CA ASP A 88 -0.53 2.83 -10.12
C ASP A 88 -1.36 2.63 -8.83
N ASN A 89 -2.46 3.38 -8.74
CA ASN A 89 -3.36 3.46 -7.59
C ASN A 89 -3.82 2.11 -7.03
N ASN A 90 -3.74 1.02 -7.80
CA ASN A 90 -4.26 -0.28 -7.38
C ASN A 90 -3.63 -0.79 -6.07
N LEU A 91 -2.32 -0.60 -5.89
CA LEU A 91 -1.64 -1.06 -4.66
C LEU A 91 -2.15 -0.30 -3.44
N LEU A 92 -2.25 1.02 -3.57
CA LEU A 92 -2.75 1.92 -2.53
C LEU A 92 -4.21 1.64 -2.20
N LEU A 93 -5.07 1.45 -3.21
CA LEU A 93 -6.49 1.15 -3.01
C LEU A 93 -6.69 -0.20 -2.30
N VAL A 94 -5.88 -1.22 -2.60
CA VAL A 94 -5.90 -2.48 -1.83
C VAL A 94 -5.56 -2.25 -0.37
N GLN A 95 -4.55 -1.42 -0.06
CA GLN A 95 -4.21 -1.10 1.33
C GLN A 95 -5.36 -0.38 2.05
N LEU A 96 -5.99 0.59 1.40
CA LEU A 96 -7.15 1.31 1.94
C LEU A 96 -8.32 0.35 2.22
N HIS A 97 -8.63 -0.54 1.27
CA HIS A 97 -9.66 -1.56 1.46
C HIS A 97 -9.31 -2.56 2.57
N ALA A 98 -8.04 -2.95 2.70
CA ALA A 98 -7.59 -3.87 3.74
C ALA A 98 -7.70 -3.24 5.14
N GLN A 99 -7.36 -1.95 5.28
CA GLN A 99 -7.55 -1.21 6.54
C GLN A 99 -9.02 -1.11 6.93
N ALA A 100 -9.91 -0.82 5.98
CA ALA A 100 -11.34 -0.79 6.23
C ALA A 100 -11.88 -2.17 6.63
N ALA A 101 -11.51 -3.22 5.92
CA ALA A 101 -11.93 -4.60 6.21
C ALA A 101 -11.36 -5.12 7.54
N ALA A 102 -10.16 -4.68 7.94
CA ALA A 102 -9.54 -5.05 9.21
C ALA A 102 -10.40 -4.70 10.43
N VAL A 103 -11.37 -3.78 10.33
CA VAL A 103 -12.28 -3.46 11.44
C VAL A 103 -13.07 -4.70 11.88
N SER A 104 -13.58 -5.48 10.92
CA SER A 104 -14.44 -6.65 11.18
C SER A 104 -13.80 -8.01 10.88
N GLU A 105 -12.72 -8.06 10.10
CA GLU A 105 -12.10 -9.32 9.64
C GLU A 105 -10.75 -9.57 10.36
N PRO A 106 -10.68 -10.49 11.35
CA PRO A 106 -9.48 -10.69 12.17
C PRO A 106 -8.24 -11.12 11.40
N ALA A 107 -8.37 -12.00 10.40
CA ALA A 107 -7.22 -12.45 9.61
C ALA A 107 -6.63 -11.31 8.76
N ILE A 108 -7.49 -10.45 8.20
CA ILE A 108 -7.07 -9.26 7.46
C ILE A 108 -6.38 -8.27 8.40
N LYS A 109 -6.94 -8.06 9.60
CA LYS A 109 -6.32 -7.22 10.65
C LYS A 109 -4.91 -7.69 10.98
N GLU A 110 -4.71 -9.00 11.11
CA GLU A 110 -3.40 -9.56 11.43
C GLU A 110 -2.40 -9.41 10.27
N ALA A 111 -2.84 -9.65 9.03
CA ALA A 111 -2.01 -9.43 7.85
C ALA A 111 -1.57 -7.96 7.72
N VAL A 112 -2.50 -7.01 7.95
CA VAL A 112 -2.21 -5.57 7.94
C VAL A 112 -1.24 -5.18 9.05
N ARG A 113 -1.45 -5.66 10.29
CA ARG A 113 -0.55 -5.42 11.42
C ARG A 113 0.86 -5.92 11.17
N THR A 114 0.98 -7.15 10.67
CA THR A 114 2.27 -7.76 10.31
C THR A 114 2.97 -6.94 9.23
N GLY A 115 2.24 -6.48 8.21
CA GLY A 115 2.77 -5.61 7.16
C GLY A 115 3.31 -4.29 7.70
N TYR A 116 2.55 -3.61 8.57
CA TYR A 116 2.99 -2.37 9.22
C TYR A 116 4.20 -2.59 10.11
N ALA A 117 4.20 -3.63 10.97
CA ALA A 117 5.31 -3.92 11.86
C ALA A 117 6.63 -4.05 11.09
N ARG A 118 6.65 -4.88 10.04
CA ARG A 118 7.83 -5.09 9.19
C ARG A 118 8.29 -3.82 8.47
N THR A 119 7.33 -3.01 8.03
CA THR A 119 7.63 -1.76 7.30
C THR A 119 8.19 -0.70 8.24
N VAL A 120 7.58 -0.54 9.42
CA VAL A 120 8.03 0.41 10.46
C VAL A 120 9.43 0.04 10.97
N GLU A 121 9.64 -1.24 11.31
CA GLU A 121 10.95 -1.73 11.76
C GLU A 121 12.05 -1.46 10.73
N TYR A 122 11.73 -1.68 9.45
CA TYR A 122 12.66 -1.37 8.40
C TYR A 122 12.97 0.11 8.27
N VAL A 123 11.94 0.97 8.21
CA VAL A 123 12.13 2.41 8.05
C VAL A 123 12.94 2.96 9.23
N ARG A 124 12.66 2.52 10.47
CA ARG A 124 13.49 2.88 11.64
C ARG A 124 14.94 2.45 11.46
N SER A 125 15.18 1.19 11.11
CA SER A 125 16.53 0.64 10.99
C SER A 125 17.33 1.28 9.86
N ALA A 126 16.72 1.53 8.70
CA ALA A 126 17.43 1.99 7.51
C ALA A 126 17.62 3.51 7.49
N SER A 127 16.69 4.29 8.07
CA SER A 127 16.87 5.74 8.18
C SER A 127 17.70 6.16 9.40
N GLY A 128 17.72 5.36 10.48
CA GLY A 128 18.27 5.80 11.77
C GLY A 128 17.50 6.98 12.39
N GLY A 129 16.31 7.29 11.89
CA GLY A 129 15.49 8.42 12.35
C GLY A 129 14.86 8.19 13.73
N SER A 130 14.51 9.30 14.38
CA SER A 130 13.74 9.25 15.63
C SER A 130 12.33 8.69 15.39
N ASP A 131 11.67 8.23 16.45
CA ASP A 131 10.29 7.72 16.36
C ASP A 131 9.32 8.79 15.81
N GLU A 132 9.57 10.07 16.10
CA GLU A 132 8.78 11.19 15.55
C GLU A 132 8.99 11.36 14.04
N GLN A 133 10.24 11.26 13.56
CA GLN A 133 10.54 11.34 12.12
C GLN A 133 9.90 10.18 11.36
N VAL A 134 10.00 8.97 11.90
CA VAL A 134 9.38 7.78 11.30
C VAL A 134 7.86 7.89 11.34
N GLN A 135 7.27 8.36 12.44
CA GLN A 135 5.83 8.60 12.51
C GLN A 135 5.37 9.62 11.45
N ARG A 136 6.08 10.74 11.29
CA ARG A 136 5.79 11.74 10.25
C ARG A 136 5.87 11.16 8.85
N PHE A 137 6.84 10.30 8.58
CA PHE A 137 6.96 9.57 7.32
C PHE A 137 5.70 8.74 7.02
N PHE A 138 5.22 7.95 7.98
CA PHE A 138 3.97 7.20 7.81
C PHE A 138 2.74 8.10 7.71
N ALA A 139 2.71 9.22 8.44
CA ALA A 139 1.62 10.20 8.34
C ALA A 139 1.53 10.83 6.94
N ALA A 140 2.67 11.18 6.34
CA ALA A 140 2.74 11.65 4.96
C ALA A 140 2.25 10.57 3.98
N GLY A 141 2.68 9.31 4.16
CA GLY A 141 2.19 8.18 3.37
C GLY A 141 0.67 8.00 3.44
N MET A 142 0.07 8.15 4.63
CA MET A 142 -1.39 8.10 4.79
C MET A 142 -2.11 9.30 4.17
N LEU A 143 -1.49 10.48 4.18
CA LEU A 143 -2.02 11.65 3.46
C LEU A 143 -2.03 11.41 1.94
N CYS A 144 -1.02 10.72 1.39
CA CYS A 144 -1.05 10.28 -0.01
C CYS A 144 -2.25 9.37 -0.31
N HIS A 145 -2.67 8.50 0.62
CA HIS A 145 -3.87 7.67 0.43
C HIS A 145 -5.13 8.52 0.29
N LEU A 146 -5.27 9.55 1.13
CA LEU A 146 -6.39 10.50 1.04
C LEU A 146 -6.38 11.26 -0.30
N ILE A 147 -5.22 11.82 -0.68
CA ILE A 147 -5.08 12.62 -1.90
C ILE A 147 -5.41 11.79 -3.14
N VAL A 148 -4.81 10.60 -3.25
CA VAL A 148 -4.99 9.71 -4.39
C VAL A 148 -6.42 9.16 -4.46
N SER A 149 -7.00 8.73 -3.33
CA SER A 149 -8.35 8.15 -3.34
C SER A 149 -9.45 9.16 -3.65
N LEU A 150 -9.26 10.44 -3.31
CA LEU A 150 -10.19 11.52 -3.65
C LEU A 150 -9.91 12.15 -5.02
N ASP A 151 -8.85 11.72 -5.70
CA ASP A 151 -8.31 12.42 -6.89
C ASP A 151 -8.14 13.93 -6.62
N ALA A 152 -7.66 14.28 -5.42
CA ALA A 152 -7.66 15.67 -4.96
C ALA A 152 -6.76 16.58 -5.82
N SER A 153 -5.74 16.02 -6.47
CA SER A 153 -4.86 16.74 -7.39
C SER A 153 -5.58 17.22 -8.66
N SER A 154 -6.74 16.66 -9.02
CA SER A 154 -7.51 17.08 -10.21
C SER A 154 -8.45 18.26 -9.92
N VAL A 155 -8.60 18.66 -8.64
CA VAL A 155 -9.53 19.70 -8.21
C VAL A 155 -8.76 20.96 -7.80
N ASP A 156 -9.03 22.08 -8.47
CA ASP A 156 -8.44 23.39 -8.10
C ASP A 156 -9.25 24.06 -6.97
N ALA A 157 -8.84 23.84 -5.72
CA ALA A 157 -9.48 24.42 -4.55
C ALA A 157 -8.47 24.70 -3.41
N PRO A 158 -8.75 25.64 -2.48
CA PRO A 158 -7.86 25.91 -1.35
C PRO A 158 -7.54 24.69 -0.48
N TRP A 159 -8.51 23.79 -0.29
CA TRP A 159 -8.34 22.60 0.53
C TRP A 159 -7.43 21.57 -0.13
N THR A 160 -7.49 21.39 -1.46
CA THR A 160 -6.60 20.46 -2.19
C THR A 160 -5.18 20.95 -2.17
N ARG A 161 -4.95 22.24 -2.43
CA ARG A 161 -3.62 22.87 -2.33
C ARG A 161 -3.00 22.72 -0.94
N THR A 162 -3.83 22.75 0.12
CA THR A 162 -3.36 22.50 1.49
C THR A 162 -2.91 21.06 1.68
N LEU A 163 -3.71 20.08 1.22
CA LEU A 163 -3.40 18.66 1.38
C LEU A 163 -2.21 18.21 0.52
N THR A 164 -2.07 18.74 -0.70
CA THR A 164 -0.98 18.35 -1.63
C THR A 164 0.31 19.13 -1.41
N ALA A 165 0.35 20.10 -0.49
CA ALA A 165 1.53 20.93 -0.27
C ALA A 165 2.75 20.08 0.13
N GLY A 166 3.83 20.16 -0.66
CA GLY A 166 5.07 19.42 -0.40
C GLY A 166 5.03 17.93 -0.76
N ILE A 167 3.97 17.46 -1.42
CA ILE A 167 3.86 16.07 -1.90
C ILE A 167 3.96 16.04 -3.43
N ILE A 168 4.86 15.21 -3.94
CA ILE A 168 5.02 14.97 -5.38
C ILE A 168 4.22 13.71 -5.74
N HIS A 169 3.25 13.84 -6.64
CA HIS A 169 2.57 12.72 -7.26
C HIS A 169 3.08 12.57 -8.70
N TYR A 170 3.44 11.34 -9.07
CA TYR A 170 3.98 10.96 -10.39
C TYR A 170 2.88 10.50 -11.34
#